data_AF-A0A382BKV7-F1
#
_entry.id   AF-A0A382BKV7-F1
#
_cell.length_a   1.000
_cell.length_b   1.000
_cell.length_c   1.000
_cell.angle_alpha   90.00
_cell.angle_beta   90.00
_cell.angle_gamma   90.00
#
_symmetry.space_group_name_H-M   'P 1'
#
loop_
_entity.id
_entity.type
_entity.pdbx_description
1 polymer ?
#
loop_
_entity_poly.entity_id
_entity_poly.type
_entity_poly.pdbx_seq_one_letter_code
_entity_poly.pdbx_strand_id
1 'polypeptide(L)'
;MLTLKQQTTILKTILQIMQNTFASVEVQANNYCENTTQVYNSYCLAEVYKQLAKTYNINADVFTYNFNNADVLNALNTYCDTDYREFVITKLQQLN
;
A
#
# COMPACT_ATOMS: atom_id res chain seq x y z
N MET A 1 13.47 4.92 12.65
CA MET A 1 12.60 5.95 12.04
C MET A 1 12.90 5.98 10.55
N LEU A 2 11.90 6.06 9.68
CA LEU A 2 12.11 6.12 8.23
C LEU A 2 12.46 7.55 7.80
N THR A 3 13.32 7.68 6.79
CA THR A 3 13.59 8.96 6.12
C THR A 3 12.42 9.35 5.21
N LEU A 4 12.29 10.65 4.90
CA LEU A 4 11.28 11.14 3.94
C LEU A 4 11.37 10.43 2.58
N LYS A 5 12.59 10.13 2.13
CA LYS A 5 12.83 9.36 0.90
C LYS A 5 12.21 7.96 1.01
N GLN A 6 12.49 7.23 2.09
CA GLN A 6 11.93 5.90 2.31
C GLN A 6 10.40 5.91 2.45
N GLN A 7 9.85 6.87 3.19
CA GLN A 7 8.40 7.05 3.33
C GLN A 7 7.74 7.30 1.96
N THR A 8 8.33 8.18 1.15
CA THR A 8 7.84 8.47 -0.20
C THR A 8 7.95 7.25 -1.11
N THR A 9 9.05 6.50 -1.04
CA THR A 9 9.23 5.25 -1.79
C THR A 9 8.15 4.24 -1.41
N ILE A 10 7.88 4.04 -0.11
CA ILE A 10 6.83 3.12 0.36
C ILE A 10 5.45 3.52 -0.20
N LEU A 11 5.08 4.79 -0.10
CA LEU A 11 3.80 5.28 -0.63
C LEU A 11 3.69 5.08 -2.15
N LYS A 12 4.75 5.37 -2.91
CA LYS A 12 4.79 5.13 -4.36
C LYS A 12 4.68 3.65 -4.69
N THR A 13 5.38 2.79 -3.96
CA THR A 13 5.31 1.33 -4.15
C THR A 13 3.92 0.79 -3.86
N ILE A 14 3.28 1.21 -2.77
CA ILE A 14 1.90 0.82 -2.45
C ILE A 14 0.96 1.24 -3.58
N LEU A 15 1.08 2.47 -4.07
CA LEU A 15 0.26 2.97 -5.19
C LEU A 15 0.48 2.14 -6.46
N GLN A 16 1.74 1.80 -6.78
CA GLN A 16 2.08 0.98 -7.94
C GLN A 16 1.50 -0.44 -7.81
N ILE A 17 1.62 -1.07 -6.65
CA ILE A 17 1.05 -2.41 -6.41
C ILE A 17 -0.47 -2.35 -6.57
N MET A 18 -1.13 -1.38 -5.94
CA MET A 18 -2.57 -1.17 -6.05
C MET A 18 -3.02 -1.01 -7.52
N GLN A 19 -2.34 -0.18 -8.31
CA GLN A 19 -2.65 0.00 -9.72
C GLN A 19 -2.48 -1.29 -10.53
N ASN A 20 -1.39 -2.03 -10.30
CA ASN A 20 -1.13 -3.28 -11.00
C ASN A 20 -2.16 -4.37 -10.64
N THR A 21 -2.54 -4.46 -9.36
CA THR A 21 -3.60 -5.36 -8.89
C THR A 21 -4.94 -5.00 -9.53
N PHE A 22 -5.30 -3.72 -9.57
CA PHE A 22 -6.55 -3.29 -10.19
C PHE A 22 -6.56 -3.55 -11.71
N ALA A 23 -5.46 -3.25 -12.40
CA ALA A 23 -5.33 -3.50 -13.84
C ALA A 23 -5.42 -4.99 -14.21
N SER A 24 -5.07 -5.90 -13.29
CA SER A 24 -5.19 -7.34 -13.54
C SER A 24 -6.64 -7.81 -13.77
N VAL A 25 -7.61 -7.07 -13.24
CA VAL A 25 -9.05 -7.32 -13.43
C VAL A 25 -9.46 -7.20 -14.91
N GLU A 26 -8.87 -6.26 -15.64
CA GLU A 26 -9.20 -6.01 -17.06
C GLU A 26 -8.74 -7.16 -17.97
N VAL A 27 -7.75 -7.94 -17.53
CA VAL A 27 -7.20 -9.08 -18.28
C VAL A 27 -8.06 -10.33 -18.11
N GLN A 28 -8.82 -10.44 -17.02
CA GLN A 28 -9.56 -11.64 -16.62
C GLN A 28 -11.08 -11.50 -16.82
N ALA A 29 -11.51 -11.06 -18.01
CA ALA A 29 -12.88 -10.61 -18.30
C ALA A 29 -14.04 -11.56 -17.90
N ASN A 30 -13.78 -12.85 -17.62
CA ASN A 30 -14.79 -13.85 -17.25
C ASN A 30 -14.53 -14.57 -15.90
N ASN A 31 -13.60 -14.10 -15.06
CA ASN A 31 -13.34 -14.70 -13.75
C ASN A 31 -13.87 -13.83 -12.60
N TYR A 32 -15.18 -13.88 -12.36
CA TYR A 32 -15.84 -13.06 -11.32
C TYR A 32 -15.21 -13.19 -9.94
N CYS A 33 -14.85 -14.41 -9.51
CA CYS A 33 -14.26 -14.66 -8.20
C CYS A 33 -12.86 -14.04 -8.10
N GLU A 34 -11.97 -14.28 -9.06
CA GLU A 34 -10.64 -13.66 -9.05
C GLU A 34 -10.72 -12.14 -9.16
N ASN A 35 -11.57 -11.62 -10.04
CA ASN A 35 -11.77 -10.17 -10.19
C ASN A 35 -12.25 -9.52 -8.90
N THR A 36 -13.20 -10.15 -8.20
CA THR A 36 -13.70 -9.64 -6.90
C THR A 36 -12.56 -9.59 -5.89
N THR A 37 -11.73 -10.63 -5.82
CA THR A 37 -10.54 -10.67 -4.95
C THR A 37 -9.53 -9.59 -5.32
N GLN A 38 -9.24 -9.37 -6.60
CA GLN A 38 -8.28 -8.33 -7.03
C GLN A 38 -8.80 -6.91 -6.75
N VAL A 39 -10.11 -6.67 -6.93
CA VAL A 39 -10.73 -5.40 -6.55
C VAL A 39 -10.65 -5.18 -5.04
N TYR A 40 -10.97 -6.20 -4.24
CA TYR A 40 -10.85 -6.13 -2.78
C TYR A 40 -9.40 -5.87 -2.32
N ASN A 41 -8.43 -6.57 -2.92
CA ASN A 41 -7.00 -6.36 -2.68
C ASN A 41 -6.52 -4.95 -3.06
N SER A 42 -7.06 -4.39 -4.14
CA SER A 42 -6.76 -3.00 -4.51
C SER A 42 -7.36 -2.02 -3.50
N TYR A 43 -8.58 -2.29 -3.03
CA TYR A 43 -9.26 -1.48 -2.03
C TYR A 43 -8.51 -1.47 -0.69
N CYS A 44 -8.02 -2.62 -0.20
CA CYS A 44 -7.30 -2.65 1.06
C CYS A 44 -6.00 -1.83 1.01
N LEU A 45 -5.26 -1.87 -0.10
CA LEU A 45 -4.08 -1.01 -0.29
C LEU A 45 -4.42 0.48 -0.37
N ALA A 46 -5.60 0.84 -0.89
CA ALA A 46 -6.05 2.22 -0.87
C ALA A 46 -6.24 2.74 0.57
N GLU A 47 -6.80 1.92 1.47
CA GLU A 47 -6.92 2.27 2.89
C GLU A 47 -5.57 2.34 3.60
N VAL A 48 -4.63 1.42 3.29
CA VAL A 48 -3.24 1.50 3.79
C VAL A 48 -2.56 2.79 3.33
N TYR A 49 -2.61 3.10 2.03
CA TYR A 49 -2.04 4.32 1.48
C TYR A 49 -2.61 5.56 2.18
N LYS A 50 -3.94 5.63 2.31
CA LYS A 50 -4.64 6.73 2.97
C LYS A 50 -4.23 6.88 4.43
N GLN A 51 -4.10 5.79 5.17
CA GLN A 51 -3.67 5.80 6.57
C GLN A 51 -2.24 6.37 6.72
N LEU A 52 -1.31 5.91 5.89
CA LEU A 52 0.08 6.37 5.93
C LEU A 52 0.25 7.80 5.42
N ALA A 53 -0.42 8.13 4.31
CA ALA A 53 -0.36 9.44 3.70
C ALA A 53 -0.84 10.51 4.68
N LYS A 54 -1.92 10.27 5.44
CA LYS A 54 -2.48 11.19 6.45
C LYS A 54 -1.55 11.56 7.60
N THR A 55 -0.40 10.90 7.74
CA THR A 55 0.64 11.31 8.70
C THR A 55 1.46 12.51 8.24
N TYR A 56 1.10 13.14 7.12
CA TYR A 56 1.75 14.35 6.62
C TYR A 56 1.68 15.47 7.67
N ASN A 57 2.79 16.19 7.85
CA ASN A 57 2.85 17.35 8.73
C ASN A 57 2.80 18.65 7.91
N ILE A 58 1.76 19.45 8.13
CA ILE A 58 1.53 20.74 7.47
C ILE A 58 2.39 21.85 8.09
N ASN A 59 2.75 21.71 9.37
CA ASN A 59 3.42 22.75 10.16
C ASN A 59 4.94 22.66 10.09
N ALA A 60 5.49 21.77 9.27
CA ALA A 60 6.92 21.72 9.02
C ALA A 60 7.25 22.64 7.83
N ASP A 61 8.33 23.42 7.94
CA ASP A 61 8.87 24.23 6.83
C ASP A 61 9.20 23.39 5.57
N VAL A 62 9.16 22.07 5.70
CA VAL A 62 9.33 21.08 4.64
C VAL A 62 8.24 20.01 4.78
N PHE A 63 7.59 19.65 3.67
CA PHE A 63 6.61 18.56 3.65
C PHE A 63 7.25 17.24 4.14
N THR A 64 6.71 16.68 5.20
CA THR A 64 7.20 15.43 5.82
C THR A 64 6.06 14.49 6.13
N TYR A 65 6.33 13.18 6.09
CA TYR A 65 5.44 12.16 6.66
C TYR A 65 5.96 11.74 8.04
N ASN A 66 5.06 11.28 8.91
CA ASN A 66 5.40 10.83 10.25
C ASN A 66 4.95 9.38 10.49
N PHE A 67 5.42 8.46 9.64
CA PHE A 67 5.24 7.02 9.84
C PHE A 67 6.56 6.27 9.78
N ASN A 68 6.60 5.11 10.44
CA ASN A 68 7.73 4.19 10.49
C ASN A 68 7.33 2.78 10.01
N ASN A 69 8.25 1.81 10.08
CA ASN A 69 8.00 0.44 9.64
C ASN A 69 6.85 -0.26 10.39
N ALA A 70 6.71 -0.02 11.70
CA ALA A 70 5.63 -0.58 12.50
C ALA A 70 4.27 -0.01 12.06
N ASP A 71 4.22 1.28 11.71
CA ASP A 71 2.98 1.89 11.19
C ASP A 71 2.56 1.27 9.85
N VAL A 72 3.53 1.00 8.97
CA VAL A 72 3.29 0.31 7.69
C VAL A 72 2.75 -1.11 7.93
N LEU A 73 3.41 -1.87 8.81
CA LEU A 73 2.99 -3.23 9.14
C LEU A 73 1.61 -3.24 9.81
N ASN A 74 1.34 -2.32 10.74
CA ASN A 74 0.05 -2.19 11.40
C ASN A 74 -1.07 -1.85 10.41
N ALA A 75 -0.83 -0.92 9.49
CA ALA A 75 -1.81 -0.61 8.45
C ALA A 75 -2.10 -1.83 7.57
N LEU A 76 -1.07 -2.54 7.11
CA LEU A 76 -1.25 -3.78 6.33
C LEU A 76 -1.98 -4.88 7.11
N ASN A 77 -1.67 -5.06 8.40
CA ASN A 77 -2.37 -6.01 9.28
C ASN A 77 -3.85 -5.64 9.49
N THR A 78 -4.18 -4.35 9.45
CA THR A 78 -5.53 -3.85 9.71
C THR A 78 -6.44 -3.99 8.50
N TYR A 79 -5.92 -3.71 7.30
CA TYR A 79 -6.76 -3.59 6.11
C TYR A 79 -6.63 -4.76 5.13
N CYS A 80 -5.50 -5.46 5.10
CA CYS A 80 -5.24 -6.51 4.12
C CYS A 80 -5.35 -7.91 4.74
N ASP A 81 -5.96 -8.85 4.00
CA ASP A 81 -5.93 -10.27 4.34
C ASP A 81 -4.51 -10.83 4.36
N THR A 82 -4.30 -11.92 5.10
CA THR A 82 -2.97 -12.48 5.41
C THR A 82 -2.13 -12.75 4.16
N ASP A 83 -2.65 -13.47 3.18
CA ASP A 83 -1.87 -13.88 2.00
C ASP A 83 -1.47 -12.66 1.15
N TYR A 84 -2.39 -11.71 0.96
CA TYR A 84 -2.12 -10.51 0.17
C TYR A 84 -1.19 -9.54 0.91
N ARG A 85 -1.34 -9.43 2.24
CA ARG A 85 -0.42 -8.68 3.10
C ARG A 85 1.01 -9.20 2.96
N GLU A 86 1.23 -10.51 3.04
CA GLU A 86 2.56 -11.11 2.94
C GLU A 86 3.20 -10.87 1.57
N PHE A 87 2.40 -10.96 0.50
CA PHE A 87 2.82 -10.57 -0.84
C PHE A 87 3.30 -9.11 -0.89
N VAL A 88 2.52 -8.17 -0.34
CA VAL A 88 2.87 -6.74 -0.32
C VAL A 88 4.14 -6.49 0.49
N ILE A 89 4.28 -7.12 1.67
CA ILE A 89 5.48 -7.00 2.50
C ILE A 89 6.72 -7.46 1.73
N THR A 90 6.63 -8.59 1.03
CA THR A 90 7.72 -9.10 0.21
C THR A 90 8.10 -8.12 -0.89
N LYS A 91 7.11 -7.51 -1.57
CA LYS A 91 7.37 -6.47 -2.59
C LYS A 91 8.03 -5.22 -1.99
N LEU A 92 7.62 -4.80 -0.80
CA LEU A 92 8.23 -3.65 -0.11
C LEU A 92 9.68 -3.94 0.33
N GLN A 93 9.99 -5.19 0.69
CA GLN A 93 11.35 -5.60 1.05
C GLN A 93 12.29 -5.71 -0.16
N GLN A 94 11.78 -6.12 -1.33
CA GLN A 94 12.58 -6.24 -2.56
C GLN A 94 13.01 -4.88 -3.16
N LEU A 95 12.39 -3.78 -2.75
CA LEU A 95 12.61 -2.43 -3.30
C LEU A 95 13.36 -1.48 -2.34
N ASN A 96 13.65 -1.92 -1.12
CA ASN A 96 14.39 -1.19 -0.10
C ASN A 96 15.77 -1.83 0.13
#